data_AF-A0A087YG87-F1
#
_entry.id   AF-A0A087YG87-F1
#
_cell.length_a   1.000
_cell.length_b   1.000
_cell.length_c   1.000
_cell.angle_alpha   90.00
_cell.angle_beta   90.00
_cell.angle_gamma   90.00
#
_symmetry.space_group_name_H-M   'P 1'
#
loop_
_entity.id
_entity.type
_entity.pdbx_description
1 polymer ?
#
loop_
_entity_poly.entity_id
_entity_poly.type
_entity_poly.pdbx_seq_one_letter_code
_entity_poly.pdbx_strand_id
1 'polypeptide(L)'
;DNPDEILQELPAPILDDVAVPKPVEQPRPTGEPQDSLDAMTIAWRYQNLPKVQSALASSSRFGHYYDVSKTMEAEIRQAAKCHCFYLPDHITPSSAAHSARVESYSALLKSLQEVIHREGFDLATPMSKSRNILRVGLHSLGSALWGDDLCCHDKPRHSHALTTFLYGLRALLRSSLSVAVVTLPSHLIQDRALMGNITRLCDNAIALESFKGSERETNPLYKDYHGLLFVRQVPHLNCLARQLPDHKDLAFKLKRKQFTIESSGSVKLCSSSRPTIAT
;
A
#
# COMPACT_ATOMS: atom_id res chain seq x y z
N ASP A 1 -13.10 3.60 -12.47
CA ASP A 1 -12.14 3.11 -13.46
C ASP A 1 -12.16 1.60 -13.49
N ASN A 2 -11.92 1.01 -14.65
CA ASN A 2 -11.83 -0.43 -14.77
C ASN A 2 -10.52 -0.88 -14.06
N PRO A 3 -10.55 -1.90 -13.19
CA PRO A 3 -9.35 -2.39 -12.51
C PRO A 3 -8.23 -2.77 -13.48
N ASP A 4 -8.55 -3.24 -14.69
CA ASP A 4 -7.55 -3.60 -15.70
C ASP A 4 -6.80 -2.38 -16.24
N GLU A 5 -7.45 -1.22 -16.35
CA GLU A 5 -6.81 0.05 -16.72
C GLU A 5 -5.84 0.50 -15.63
N ILE A 6 -6.23 0.39 -14.35
CA ILE A 6 -5.37 0.72 -13.20
C ILE A 6 -4.13 -0.18 -13.20
N LEU A 7 -4.30 -1.49 -13.47
CA LEU A 7 -3.20 -2.43 -13.54
C LEU A 7 -2.24 -2.14 -14.71
N GLN A 8 -2.75 -1.55 -15.80
CA GLN A 8 -1.93 -1.13 -16.93
C GLN A 8 -1.05 0.10 -16.61
N GLU A 9 -1.39 0.90 -15.62
CA GLU A 9 -0.65 2.11 -15.26
C GLU A 9 0.29 1.94 -14.06
N LEU A 10 0.46 0.71 -13.55
CA LEU A 10 1.33 0.45 -12.40
C LEU A 10 2.77 0.93 -12.64
N PRO A 11 3.42 1.56 -11.65
CA PRO A 11 4.76 2.10 -11.81
C PRO A 11 5.81 0.99 -11.91
N ALA A 12 6.87 1.22 -12.68
CA ALA A 12 7.94 0.25 -12.89
C ALA A 12 8.77 0.06 -11.61
N PRO A 13 9.12 -1.19 -11.22
CA PRO A 13 10.00 -1.42 -10.10
C PRO A 13 11.42 -0.90 -10.40
N ILE A 14 12.06 -0.32 -9.39
CA ILE A 14 13.49 0.02 -9.45
C ILE A 14 14.27 -1.24 -9.08
N LEU A 15 14.66 -1.99 -10.11
CA LEU A 15 15.60 -3.10 -9.99
C LEU A 15 16.99 -2.47 -9.86
N ASP A 16 17.57 -2.50 -8.66
CA ASP A 16 18.99 -2.18 -8.57
C ASP A 16 19.72 -3.32 -9.27
N ASP A 17 20.50 -2.99 -10.30
CA ASP A 17 21.65 -3.81 -10.66
C ASP A 17 22.52 -3.83 -9.39
N VAL A 18 22.38 -4.88 -8.58
CA VAL A 18 23.49 -5.29 -7.72
C VAL A 18 24.62 -5.45 -8.71
N ALA A 19 25.58 -4.51 -8.68
CA ALA A 19 26.87 -4.72 -9.26
C ALA A 19 27.38 -6.01 -8.59
N VAL A 20 27.11 -7.14 -9.25
CA VAL A 20 27.89 -8.35 -9.10
C VAL A 20 29.31 -7.82 -9.19
N PRO A 21 30.16 -7.96 -8.15
CA PRO A 21 31.55 -7.63 -8.31
C PRO A 21 31.99 -8.44 -9.52
N LYS A 22 32.26 -7.76 -10.65
CA LYS A 22 32.86 -8.44 -11.79
C LYS A 22 34.07 -9.15 -11.19
N PRO A 23 34.19 -10.48 -11.32
CA PRO A 23 35.43 -11.11 -10.96
C PRO A 23 36.46 -10.38 -11.80
N VAL A 24 37.39 -9.70 -11.14
CA VAL A 24 38.56 -9.13 -11.80
C VAL A 24 39.18 -10.31 -12.53
N GLU A 25 39.10 -10.33 -13.86
CA GLU A 25 39.80 -11.29 -14.69
C GLU A 25 41.28 -11.13 -14.39
N GLN A 26 41.83 -12.03 -13.56
CA GLN A 26 43.26 -12.18 -13.47
C GLN A 26 43.75 -12.72 -14.82
N PRO A 27 44.80 -12.14 -15.41
CA PRO A 27 45.32 -12.60 -16.68
C PRO A 27 45.85 -14.03 -16.54
N ARG A 28 45.38 -14.94 -17.39
CA ARG A 28 45.89 -16.32 -17.52
C ARG A 28 47.33 -16.27 -18.04
N PRO A 29 48.31 -16.91 -17.39
CA PRO A 29 49.53 -17.32 -18.08
C PRO A 29 49.25 -18.63 -18.83
N THR A 30 49.58 -18.63 -20.12
CA THR A 30 49.65 -19.79 -20.99
C THR A 30 50.87 -20.65 -20.64
N GLY A 31 50.68 -21.95 -20.42
CA GLY A 31 51.76 -22.93 -20.38
C GLY A 31 51.44 -24.17 -19.54
N GLU A 32 51.14 -25.28 -20.20
CA GLU A 32 51.40 -26.63 -19.68
C GLU A 32 52.83 -27.05 -20.11
N PRO A 33 53.56 -27.93 -19.39
CA PRO A 33 53.04 -29.22 -18.91
C PRO A 33 53.55 -29.77 -17.56
N GLN A 34 52.83 -30.83 -17.14
CA GLN A 34 53.23 -32.01 -16.33
C GLN A 34 53.36 -31.95 -14.80
N ASP A 35 52.55 -32.82 -14.19
CA ASP A 35 52.77 -33.67 -13.02
C ASP A 35 53.79 -33.21 -11.96
N SER A 36 53.26 -32.69 -10.84
CA SER A 36 53.84 -32.98 -9.53
C SER A 36 52.80 -32.80 -8.43
N LEU A 37 52.65 -33.86 -7.64
CA LEU A 37 51.92 -33.93 -6.39
C LEU A 37 52.27 -32.76 -5.45
N ASP A 38 51.41 -31.76 -5.37
CA ASP A 38 51.08 -31.07 -4.13
C ASP A 38 49.85 -30.18 -4.37
N ALA A 39 48.67 -30.78 -4.22
CA ALA A 39 47.45 -30.00 -4.10
C ALA A 39 47.59 -29.09 -2.87
N MET A 40 47.86 -27.81 -3.13
CA MET A 40 48.04 -26.73 -2.17
C MET A 40 47.16 -26.92 -0.92
N THR A 41 47.78 -27.38 0.16
CA THR A 41 47.17 -27.67 1.48
C THR A 41 46.55 -26.45 2.16
N ILE A 42 46.75 -25.25 1.60
CA ILE A 42 46.18 -23.98 2.09
C ILE A 42 44.74 -23.79 1.60
N ALA A 43 44.37 -24.33 0.43
CA ALA A 43 43.06 -24.07 -0.19
C ALA A 43 41.93 -25.00 0.33
N TRP A 44 42.26 -26.12 0.98
CA TRP A 44 41.26 -27.07 1.50
C TRP A 44 40.29 -26.41 2.50
N ARG A 45 40.78 -25.45 3.30
CA ARG A 45 39.95 -24.75 4.30
C ARG A 45 38.80 -23.94 3.71
N TYR A 46 38.87 -23.57 2.43
CA TYR A 46 37.82 -22.79 1.78
C TYR A 46 36.80 -23.64 1.00
N GLN A 47 37.06 -24.94 0.84
CA GLN A 47 36.21 -25.83 0.04
C GLN A 47 34.87 -26.14 0.73
N ASN A 48 34.82 -26.02 2.06
CA ASN A 48 33.65 -26.26 2.90
C ASN A 48 33.08 -24.97 3.53
N LEU A 49 33.49 -23.77 3.10
CA LEU A 49 32.79 -22.57 3.54
C LEU A 49 31.35 -22.64 3.03
N PRO A 50 30.34 -22.34 3.88
CA PRO A 50 28.97 -22.20 3.40
C PRO A 50 28.99 -21.21 2.25
N LYS A 51 28.61 -21.66 1.04
CA LYS A 51 28.34 -20.74 -0.06
C LYS A 51 27.31 -19.76 0.47
N VAL A 52 27.75 -18.53 0.77
CA VAL A 52 26.90 -17.51 1.35
C VAL A 52 25.69 -17.43 0.43
N GLN A 53 24.55 -17.87 0.94
CA GLN A 53 23.30 -17.79 0.19
C GLN A 53 23.08 -16.30 -0.06
N SER A 54 23.21 -15.91 -1.32
CA SER A 54 22.97 -14.54 -1.80
C SER A 54 21.58 -14.01 -1.42
N ALA A 55 20.69 -14.84 -0.86
CA ALA A 55 19.40 -14.43 -0.31
C ALA A 55 19.52 -13.45 0.88
N LEU A 56 20.62 -13.48 1.64
CA LEU A 56 20.84 -12.52 2.75
C LEU A 56 21.38 -11.16 2.26
N ALA A 57 21.96 -11.07 1.07
CA ALA A 57 22.41 -9.79 0.51
C ALA A 57 21.22 -8.94 -0.01
N SER A 58 20.09 -9.57 -0.32
CA SER A 58 18.85 -8.88 -0.67
C SER A 58 18.15 -8.23 0.52
N SER A 59 18.59 -8.50 1.76
CA SER A 59 17.87 -8.11 2.98
C SER A 59 18.27 -6.75 3.56
N SER A 60 19.19 -5.98 2.94
CA SER A 60 19.56 -4.66 3.46
C SER A 60 18.54 -3.57 3.13
N ARG A 61 17.64 -3.80 2.15
CA ARG A 61 16.63 -2.83 1.72
C ARG A 61 15.28 -3.13 2.36
N PHE A 62 14.77 -2.16 3.12
CA PHE A 62 13.40 -2.17 3.57
C PHE A 62 12.46 -1.87 2.39
N GLY A 63 11.84 -2.91 1.84
CA GLY A 63 10.79 -2.81 0.83
C GLY A 63 11.25 -2.65 -0.62
N HIS A 64 10.27 -2.52 -1.52
CA HIS A 64 10.46 -2.30 -2.95
C HIS A 64 10.24 -0.83 -3.29
N TYR A 65 11.04 -0.32 -4.23
CA TYR A 65 10.93 1.05 -4.72
C TYR A 65 10.43 1.02 -6.16
N TYR A 66 9.65 2.03 -6.53
CA TYR A 66 9.02 2.13 -7.84
C TYR A 66 9.28 3.52 -8.43
N ASP A 67 9.51 3.57 -9.74
CA ASP A 67 9.65 4.78 -10.53
C ASP A 67 8.27 5.17 -11.08
N VAL A 68 7.64 6.18 -10.47
CA VAL A 68 6.31 6.65 -10.88
C VAL A 68 6.28 7.35 -12.25
N SER A 69 7.46 7.62 -12.85
CA SER A 69 7.55 8.19 -14.20
C SER A 69 7.51 7.14 -15.31
N LYS A 70 7.55 5.85 -14.96
CA LYS A 70 7.60 4.74 -15.91
C LYS A 70 6.50 3.73 -15.59
N THR A 71 5.88 3.20 -16.63
CA THR A 71 4.93 2.11 -16.52
C THR A 71 5.64 0.76 -16.45
N MET A 72 5.14 -0.16 -15.63
CA MET A 72 5.64 -1.51 -15.47
C MET A 72 5.49 -2.33 -16.75
N GLU A 73 6.53 -3.10 -17.09
CA GLU A 73 6.55 -3.97 -18.26
C GLU A 73 5.46 -5.06 -18.20
N ALA A 74 4.92 -5.41 -19.38
CA ALA A 74 3.79 -6.35 -19.48
C ALA A 74 4.12 -7.74 -18.92
N GLU A 75 5.35 -8.22 -19.13
CA GLU A 75 5.83 -9.52 -18.66
C GLU A 75 5.78 -9.63 -17.13
N ILE A 76 6.23 -8.58 -16.42
CA ILE A 76 6.19 -8.51 -14.96
C ILE A 76 4.75 -8.50 -14.46
N ARG A 77 3.87 -7.72 -15.11
CA ARG A 77 2.46 -7.65 -14.73
C ARG A 77 1.74 -8.98 -14.94
N GLN A 78 2.02 -9.67 -16.05
CA GLN A 78 1.39 -10.96 -16.38
C GLN A 78 1.91 -12.11 -15.50
N ALA A 79 3.14 -12.03 -15.01
CA ALA A 79 3.68 -12.99 -14.05
C ALA A 79 2.98 -12.90 -12.67
N ALA A 80 2.37 -11.75 -12.34
CA ALA A 80 1.64 -11.57 -11.11
C ALA A 80 0.24 -12.17 -11.19
N LYS A 81 -0.12 -13.00 -10.20
CA LYS A 81 -1.49 -13.50 -10.07
C LYS A 81 -2.37 -12.41 -9.47
N CYS A 82 -3.20 -11.80 -10.30
CA CYS A 82 -4.15 -10.77 -9.90
C CYS A 82 -5.61 -11.27 -9.98
N HIS A 83 -6.45 -10.73 -9.09
CA HIS A 83 -7.89 -10.92 -9.13
C HIS A 83 -8.54 -9.53 -9.19
N CYS A 84 -9.34 -9.30 -10.23
CA CYS A 84 -10.04 -8.05 -10.44
C CYS A 84 -11.51 -8.20 -10.06
N PHE A 85 -12.10 -7.16 -9.49
CA PHE A 85 -13.53 -7.03 -9.27
C PHE A 85 -13.98 -5.72 -9.88
N TYR A 86 -14.96 -5.77 -10.78
CA TYR A 86 -15.51 -4.59 -11.42
C TYR A 86 -17.04 -4.59 -11.27
N LEU A 87 -17.55 -3.62 -10.50
CA LEU A 87 -18.95 -3.60 -10.10
C LEU A 87 -19.94 -3.69 -11.28
N PRO A 88 -19.76 -2.95 -12.39
CA PRO A 88 -20.66 -3.03 -13.54
C PRO A 88 -20.84 -4.44 -14.12
N ASP A 89 -19.85 -5.32 -14.02
CA ASP A 89 -19.95 -6.70 -14.51
C ASP A 89 -20.90 -7.56 -13.65
N HIS A 90 -21.19 -7.10 -12.43
CA HIS A 90 -22.01 -7.80 -11.44
C HIS A 90 -23.42 -7.20 -11.29
N ILE A 91 -23.72 -6.09 -11.98
CA ILE A 91 -25.06 -5.47 -11.95
C ILE A 91 -25.90 -6.07 -13.08
N THR A 92 -26.99 -6.76 -12.72
CA THR A 92 -27.99 -7.19 -13.71
C THR A 92 -28.96 -6.06 -14.01
N PRO A 93 -29.24 -5.73 -15.29
CA PRO A 93 -30.10 -4.61 -15.68
C PRO A 93 -31.59 -4.79 -15.32
N SER A 94 -31.98 -5.93 -14.75
CA SER A 94 -33.36 -6.25 -14.36
C SER A 94 -33.69 -5.93 -12.89
N SER A 95 -32.71 -5.55 -12.07
CA SER A 95 -32.95 -5.21 -10.66
C SER A 95 -33.45 -3.77 -10.55
N ALA A 96 -34.56 -3.55 -9.85
CA ALA A 96 -35.06 -2.21 -9.57
C ALA A 96 -33.93 -1.37 -8.96
N ALA A 97 -33.73 -0.13 -9.43
CA ALA A 97 -32.59 0.74 -9.11
C ALA A 97 -32.31 0.94 -7.60
N HIS A 98 -33.27 0.59 -6.73
CA HIS A 98 -33.12 0.66 -5.28
C HIS A 98 -32.52 -0.60 -4.63
N SER A 99 -32.68 -1.79 -5.21
CA SER A 99 -32.10 -3.05 -4.70
C SER A 99 -30.61 -3.20 -5.06
N ALA A 100 -30.24 -2.76 -6.28
CA ALA A 100 -28.87 -2.82 -6.79
C ALA A 100 -27.83 -2.07 -5.91
N ARG A 101 -28.27 -1.03 -5.18
CA ARG A 101 -27.41 -0.17 -4.35
C ARG A 101 -26.84 -0.87 -3.12
N VAL A 102 -27.61 -1.70 -2.43
CA VAL A 102 -27.16 -2.47 -1.26
C VAL A 102 -26.42 -3.73 -1.68
N GLU A 103 -26.73 -4.27 -2.85
CA GLU A 103 -26.12 -5.47 -3.40
C GLU A 103 -24.63 -5.28 -3.73
N SER A 104 -24.21 -4.07 -4.13
CA SER A 104 -22.85 -3.76 -4.61
C SER A 104 -21.75 -4.14 -3.60
N TYR A 105 -21.87 -3.68 -2.36
CA TYR A 105 -20.93 -4.01 -1.30
C TYR A 105 -20.99 -5.48 -0.88
N SER A 106 -22.18 -6.07 -0.92
CA SER A 106 -22.36 -7.49 -0.58
C SER A 106 -21.73 -8.42 -1.63
N ALA A 107 -21.82 -8.06 -2.91
CA ALA A 107 -21.21 -8.78 -4.02
C ALA A 107 -19.67 -8.72 -3.93
N LEU A 108 -19.11 -7.54 -3.63
CA LEU A 108 -17.67 -7.41 -3.39
C LEU A 108 -17.21 -8.26 -2.21
N LEU A 109 -17.95 -8.25 -1.10
CA LEU A 109 -17.59 -9.05 0.08
C LEU A 109 -17.61 -10.55 -0.21
N LYS A 110 -18.62 -11.02 -0.96
CA LYS A 110 -18.71 -12.41 -1.43
C LYS A 110 -17.55 -12.79 -2.35
N SER A 111 -17.23 -11.94 -3.33
CA SER A 111 -16.10 -12.17 -4.24
C SER A 111 -14.76 -12.27 -3.49
N LEU A 112 -14.52 -11.38 -2.51
CA LEU A 112 -13.34 -11.47 -1.64
C LEU A 112 -13.31 -12.77 -0.84
N GLN A 113 -14.44 -13.16 -0.26
CA GLN A 113 -14.56 -14.43 0.45
C GLN A 113 -14.25 -15.61 -0.47
N GLU A 114 -14.79 -15.65 -1.68
CA GLU A 114 -14.52 -16.70 -2.66
C GLU A 114 -13.03 -16.79 -3.04
N VAL A 115 -12.38 -15.65 -3.29
CA VAL A 115 -10.94 -15.60 -3.57
C VAL A 115 -10.13 -16.15 -2.39
N ILE A 116 -10.45 -15.73 -1.16
CA ILE A 116 -9.78 -16.18 0.06
C ILE A 116 -9.86 -17.70 0.20
N HIS A 117 -11.06 -18.28 0.02
CA HIS A 117 -11.26 -19.73 0.15
C HIS A 117 -10.61 -20.51 -1.01
N ARG A 118 -10.82 -20.07 -2.26
CA ARG A 118 -10.31 -20.75 -3.45
C ARG A 118 -8.78 -20.80 -3.47
N GLU A 119 -8.14 -19.72 -3.05
CA GLU A 119 -6.68 -19.62 -3.06
C GLU A 119 -6.02 -20.14 -1.78
N GLY A 120 -6.81 -20.48 -0.75
CA GLY A 120 -6.32 -21.05 0.49
C GLY A 120 -5.64 -20.03 1.41
N PHE A 121 -6.14 -18.79 1.44
CA PHE A 121 -5.67 -17.75 2.37
C PHE A 121 -6.34 -17.83 3.74
N ASP A 122 -7.34 -18.69 3.93
CA ASP A 122 -8.03 -18.89 5.21
C ASP A 122 -7.08 -19.50 6.27
N LEU A 123 -7.06 -18.89 7.45
CA LEU A 123 -6.26 -19.36 8.58
C LEU A 123 -6.81 -20.64 9.21
N ALA A 124 -8.09 -20.97 9.00
CA ALA A 124 -8.70 -22.18 9.56
C ALA A 124 -8.30 -23.46 8.79
N THR A 125 -7.87 -23.35 7.54
CA THR A 125 -7.51 -24.50 6.69
C THR A 125 -6.00 -24.77 6.70
N PRO A 126 -5.55 -26.05 6.83
CA PRO A 126 -4.13 -26.39 6.74
C PRO A 126 -3.54 -26.00 5.37
N MET A 127 -2.51 -25.15 5.36
CA MET A 127 -1.91 -24.66 4.11
C MET A 127 -1.23 -25.79 3.33
N SER A 128 -1.63 -25.99 2.07
CA SER A 128 -1.00 -26.94 1.14
C SER A 128 0.05 -26.31 0.21
N LYS A 129 0.12 -24.97 0.14
CA LYS A 129 1.02 -24.21 -0.75
C LYS A 129 1.99 -23.33 0.05
N SER A 130 3.04 -22.86 -0.61
CA SER A 130 3.98 -21.86 -0.07
C SER A 130 3.23 -20.66 0.50
N ARG A 131 3.64 -20.17 1.68
CA ARG A 131 3.02 -19.02 2.34
C ARG A 131 3.09 -17.77 1.47
N ASN A 132 1.94 -17.23 1.10
CA ASN A 132 1.80 -15.94 0.45
C ASN A 132 0.70 -15.13 1.16
N ILE A 133 0.69 -13.81 0.95
CA ILE A 133 -0.26 -12.87 1.54
C ILE A 133 -1.10 -12.26 0.43
N LEU A 134 -2.43 -12.31 0.56
CA LEU A 134 -3.34 -11.62 -0.33
C LEU A 134 -3.31 -10.12 -0.05
N ARG A 135 -2.97 -9.31 -1.06
CA ARG A 135 -2.99 -7.84 -0.98
C ARG A 135 -4.21 -7.31 -1.71
N VAL A 136 -5.17 -6.77 -0.98
CA VAL A 136 -6.41 -6.22 -1.50
C VAL A 136 -6.30 -4.70 -1.65
N GLY A 137 -6.52 -4.18 -2.85
CA GLY A 137 -6.61 -2.74 -3.10
C GLY A 137 -8.04 -2.36 -3.48
N LEU A 138 -8.71 -1.54 -2.67
CA LEU A 138 -10.04 -1.02 -2.97
C LEU A 138 -9.94 0.46 -3.36
N HIS A 139 -10.23 0.74 -4.63
CA HIS A 139 -10.11 2.08 -5.18
C HIS A 139 -11.40 2.88 -5.04
N SER A 140 -11.30 4.11 -4.53
CA SER A 140 -12.38 5.11 -4.47
C SER A 140 -13.70 4.56 -3.92
N LEU A 141 -13.63 3.84 -2.80
CA LEU A 141 -14.78 3.24 -2.11
C LEU A 141 -15.72 4.36 -1.62
N GLY A 142 -17.04 4.16 -1.68
CA GLY A 142 -18.00 5.21 -1.29
C GLY A 142 -18.14 6.36 -2.28
N SER A 143 -17.52 6.29 -3.45
CA SER A 143 -17.82 7.19 -4.57
C SER A 143 -19.17 6.87 -5.20
N ALA A 144 -19.72 7.81 -5.99
CA ALA A 144 -20.96 7.62 -6.73
C ALA A 144 -20.96 6.37 -7.65
N LEU A 145 -19.78 5.88 -8.04
CA LEU A 145 -19.63 4.67 -8.86
C LEU A 145 -20.03 3.39 -8.12
N TRP A 146 -20.01 3.37 -6.79
CA TRP A 146 -20.49 2.26 -5.97
C TRP A 146 -22.02 2.23 -5.86
N GLY A 147 -22.68 3.18 -6.52
CA GLY A 147 -24.11 3.27 -6.61
C GLY A 147 -24.77 3.63 -5.28
N ASP A 148 -24.05 4.06 -4.25
CA ASP A 148 -24.60 4.49 -2.96
C ASP A 148 -25.17 5.93 -2.97
N ASP A 149 -25.79 6.35 -1.87
CA ASP A 149 -26.33 7.69 -1.68
C ASP A 149 -25.45 8.58 -0.79
N LEU A 150 -24.23 8.15 -0.46
CA LEU A 150 -23.38 8.83 0.52
C LEU A 150 -22.96 10.23 0.05
N CYS A 151 -22.74 10.37 -1.26
CA CYS A 151 -22.25 11.61 -1.88
C CYS A 151 -23.39 12.53 -2.38
N CYS A 152 -24.62 12.02 -2.46
CA CYS A 152 -25.69 12.63 -3.25
C CYS A 152 -26.81 13.27 -2.42
N HIS A 153 -26.86 13.01 -1.11
CA HIS A 153 -27.95 13.46 -0.24
C HIS A 153 -27.45 13.85 1.15
N ASP A 154 -28.06 14.89 1.74
CA ASP A 154 -27.77 15.33 3.12
C ASP A 154 -28.08 14.26 4.17
N LYS A 155 -29.00 13.34 3.86
CA LYS A 155 -29.37 12.19 4.71
C LYS A 155 -29.42 10.92 3.85
N PRO A 156 -28.28 10.20 3.71
CA PRO A 156 -28.26 8.94 2.98
C PRO A 156 -29.16 7.91 3.66
N ARG A 157 -30.04 7.25 2.89
CA ARG A 157 -30.94 6.21 3.41
C ARG A 157 -30.15 4.96 3.82
N HIS A 158 -29.04 4.70 3.14
CA HIS A 158 -28.20 3.53 3.37
C HIS A 158 -26.80 3.92 3.87
N SER A 159 -26.74 4.94 4.74
CA SER A 159 -25.50 5.43 5.34
C SER A 159 -24.66 4.33 6.02
N HIS A 160 -25.33 3.28 6.50
CA HIS A 160 -24.71 2.16 7.19
C HIS A 160 -24.09 1.11 6.23
N ALA A 161 -24.45 1.07 4.95
CA ALA A 161 -24.05 0.00 4.04
C ALA A 161 -22.52 -0.11 3.92
N LEU A 162 -21.84 1.03 3.73
CA LEU A 162 -20.39 1.10 3.69
C LEU A 162 -19.75 0.67 5.03
N THR A 163 -20.30 1.11 6.17
CA THR A 163 -19.77 0.71 7.48
C THR A 163 -19.97 -0.78 7.76
N THR A 164 -21.10 -1.36 7.35
CA THR A 164 -21.37 -2.80 7.46
C THR A 164 -20.40 -3.60 6.59
N PHE A 165 -20.14 -3.13 5.37
CA PHE A 165 -19.14 -3.72 4.50
C PHE A 165 -17.74 -3.69 5.12
N LEU A 166 -17.29 -2.52 5.61
CA LEU A 166 -15.98 -2.39 6.24
C LEU A 166 -15.85 -3.27 7.49
N TYR A 167 -16.93 -3.42 8.26
CA TYR A 167 -16.98 -4.35 9.38
C TYR A 167 -16.82 -5.81 8.92
N GLY A 168 -17.52 -6.23 7.87
CA GLY A 168 -17.38 -7.55 7.26
C GLY A 168 -15.98 -7.79 6.69
N LEU A 169 -15.43 -6.81 5.96
CA LEU A 169 -14.07 -6.83 5.44
C LEU A 169 -13.06 -7.01 6.57
N ARG A 170 -13.21 -6.25 7.65
CA ARG A 170 -12.36 -6.36 8.84
C ARG A 170 -12.37 -7.77 9.45
N ALA A 171 -13.53 -8.42 9.48
CA ALA A 171 -13.66 -9.80 9.94
C ALA A 171 -12.92 -10.77 9.01
N LEU A 172 -13.13 -10.67 7.70
CA LEU A 172 -12.43 -11.50 6.70
C LEU A 172 -10.92 -11.36 6.76
N LEU A 173 -10.40 -10.14 6.92
CA LEU A 173 -8.96 -9.90 7.03
C LEU A 173 -8.36 -10.46 8.32
N ARG A 174 -9.14 -10.51 9.41
CA ARG A 174 -8.69 -11.11 10.69
C ARG A 174 -8.66 -12.64 10.65
N SER A 175 -9.44 -13.27 9.76
CA SER A 175 -9.49 -14.72 9.59
C SER A 175 -8.68 -15.23 8.39
N SER A 176 -7.91 -14.38 7.71
CA SER A 176 -7.13 -14.77 6.52
C SER A 176 -5.74 -14.16 6.50
N LEU A 177 -4.83 -14.73 5.71
CA LEU A 177 -3.52 -14.17 5.39
C LEU A 177 -3.65 -13.05 4.35
N SER A 178 -4.36 -11.99 4.72
CA SER A 178 -4.71 -10.90 3.82
C SER A 178 -4.46 -9.53 4.44
N VAL A 179 -4.14 -8.55 3.61
CA VAL A 179 -4.05 -7.13 3.97
C VAL A 179 -4.86 -6.31 2.98
N ALA A 180 -5.50 -5.23 3.44
CA ALA A 180 -6.27 -4.36 2.56
C ALA A 180 -5.84 -2.90 2.67
N VAL A 181 -5.78 -2.22 1.53
CA VAL A 181 -5.67 -0.76 1.42
C VAL A 181 -6.94 -0.27 0.75
N VAL A 182 -7.63 0.67 1.41
CA VAL A 182 -8.87 1.26 0.93
C VAL A 182 -8.65 2.75 0.73
N THR A 183 -9.00 3.25 -0.44
CA THR A 183 -8.99 4.69 -0.74
C THR A 183 -10.42 5.21 -0.77
N LEU A 184 -10.64 6.40 -0.20
CA LEU A 184 -11.95 7.03 -0.04
C LEU A 184 -11.88 8.49 -0.52
N PRO A 185 -12.83 8.96 -1.35
CA PRO A 185 -12.93 10.36 -1.71
C PRO A 185 -13.60 11.15 -0.57
N SER A 186 -12.84 11.47 0.48
CA SER A 186 -13.37 12.11 1.69
C SER A 186 -14.08 13.45 1.45
N HIS A 187 -13.74 14.16 0.38
CA HIS A 187 -14.38 15.42 0.00
C HIS A 187 -15.84 15.25 -0.47
N LEU A 188 -16.24 14.04 -0.90
CA LEU A 188 -17.61 13.74 -1.29
C LEU A 188 -18.48 13.32 -0.09
N ILE A 189 -17.87 12.87 1.00
CA ILE A 189 -18.57 12.41 2.21
C ILE A 189 -18.59 13.54 3.24
N GLN A 190 -19.68 14.30 3.27
CA GLN A 190 -19.80 15.45 4.18
C GLN A 190 -20.13 15.06 5.63
N ASP A 191 -20.71 13.87 5.84
CA ASP A 191 -21.07 13.39 7.17
C ASP A 191 -19.82 13.04 8.00
N ARG A 192 -19.52 13.93 8.97
CA ARG A 192 -18.40 13.76 9.90
C ARG A 192 -18.56 12.54 10.82
N ALA A 193 -19.78 12.20 11.21
CA ALA A 193 -20.02 11.05 12.07
C ALA A 193 -19.74 9.75 11.31
N LEU A 194 -20.19 9.67 10.05
CA LEU A 194 -19.89 8.56 9.15
C LEU A 194 -18.38 8.44 8.90
N MET A 195 -17.68 9.52 8.57
CA MET A 195 -16.22 9.50 8.40
C MET A 195 -15.48 9.07 9.68
N GLY A 196 -15.99 9.46 10.85
CA GLY A 196 -15.50 8.98 12.15
C GLY A 196 -15.70 7.47 12.35
N ASN A 197 -16.87 6.93 11.96
CA ASN A 197 -17.16 5.49 12.00
C ASN A 197 -16.22 4.72 11.08
N ILE A 198 -16.05 5.17 9.84
CA ILE A 198 -15.14 4.57 8.85
C ILE A 198 -13.72 4.53 9.42
N THR A 199 -13.23 5.65 9.95
CA THR A 199 -11.90 5.73 10.56
C THR A 199 -11.71 4.72 11.69
N ARG A 200 -12.72 4.51 12.55
CA ARG A 200 -12.67 3.53 13.65
C ARG A 200 -12.67 2.07 13.20
N LEU A 201 -13.24 1.78 12.03
CA LEU A 201 -13.28 0.43 11.47
C LEU A 201 -11.95 0.01 10.85
N CYS A 202 -11.10 0.96 10.44
CA CYS A 202 -9.77 0.69 9.91
C CYS A 202 -8.72 0.53 11.02
N ASP A 203 -7.74 -0.35 10.86
CA ASP A 203 -6.63 -0.45 11.81
C ASP A 203 -5.68 0.76 11.71
N ASN A 204 -5.54 1.32 10.50
CA ASN A 204 -4.79 2.55 10.19
C ASN A 204 -5.64 3.47 9.31
N ALA A 205 -5.51 4.79 9.49
CA ALA A 205 -6.11 5.77 8.60
C ALA A 205 -5.22 7.00 8.46
N ILE A 206 -4.97 7.38 7.22
CA ILE A 206 -4.25 8.58 6.83
C ILE A 206 -5.16 9.42 5.93
N ALA A 207 -5.03 10.74 6.01
CA ALA A 207 -5.73 11.67 5.12
C ALA A 207 -4.70 12.49 4.37
N LEU A 208 -4.93 12.68 3.07
CA LEU A 208 -4.13 13.55 2.21
C LEU A 208 -4.93 14.81 1.91
N GLU A 209 -4.30 15.97 2.07
CA GLU A 209 -4.85 17.27 1.72
C GLU A 209 -3.93 17.93 0.70
N SER A 210 -4.41 18.13 -0.54
CA SER A 210 -3.63 18.80 -1.57
C SER A 210 -3.61 20.30 -1.35
N PHE A 211 -2.49 20.95 -1.69
CA PHE A 211 -2.41 22.41 -1.72
C PHE A 211 -3.04 23.02 -2.98
N LYS A 212 -3.27 22.23 -4.03
CA LYS A 212 -3.83 22.72 -5.29
C LYS A 212 -5.17 23.43 -5.06
N GLY A 213 -5.25 24.70 -5.46
CA GLY A 213 -6.46 25.51 -5.29
C GLY A 213 -6.68 26.02 -3.85
N SER A 214 -5.66 25.94 -2.98
CA SER A 214 -5.69 26.51 -1.63
C SER A 214 -4.72 27.70 -1.52
N GLU A 215 -4.92 28.55 -0.50
CA GLU A 215 -4.00 29.66 -0.22
C GLU A 215 -2.55 29.17 0.03
N ARG A 216 -2.40 27.93 0.53
CA ARG A 216 -1.10 27.32 0.82
C ARG A 216 -0.26 27.05 -0.43
N GLU A 217 -0.86 26.99 -1.61
CA GLU A 217 -0.14 26.85 -2.88
C GLU A 217 0.80 28.02 -3.15
N THR A 218 0.41 29.23 -2.73
CA THR A 218 1.20 30.46 -2.93
C THR A 218 2.20 30.73 -1.82
N ASN A 219 2.16 29.96 -0.72
CA ASN A 219 2.99 30.19 0.45
C ASN A 219 4.44 29.71 0.18
N PRO A 220 5.45 30.59 0.27
CA PRO A 220 6.85 30.22 0.05
C PRO A 220 7.35 29.06 0.92
N LEU A 221 6.78 28.89 2.12
CA LEU A 221 7.14 27.81 3.05
C LEU A 221 6.79 26.42 2.52
N TYR A 222 5.83 26.33 1.60
CA TYR A 222 5.33 25.06 1.05
C TYR A 222 5.71 24.83 -0.42
N LYS A 223 6.58 25.67 -0.99
CA LYS A 223 6.94 25.65 -2.42
C LYS A 223 7.37 24.27 -2.96
N ASP A 224 7.99 23.46 -2.12
CA ASP A 224 8.50 22.14 -2.50
C ASP A 224 7.52 20.98 -2.26
N TYR A 225 6.34 21.26 -1.69
CA TYR A 225 5.35 20.28 -1.25
C TYR A 225 4.04 20.39 -2.04
N HIS A 226 3.37 19.24 -2.22
CA HIS A 226 2.10 19.17 -2.96
C HIS A 226 0.88 19.11 -2.02
N GLY A 227 1.11 18.87 -0.74
CA GLY A 227 0.07 18.77 0.27
C GLY A 227 0.56 18.26 1.62
N LEU A 228 -0.39 18.10 2.54
CA LEU A 228 -0.19 17.56 3.88
C LEU A 228 -0.71 16.14 4.00
N LEU A 229 -0.07 15.36 4.86
CA LEU A 229 -0.50 14.04 5.27
C LEU A 229 -0.85 14.08 6.75
N PHE A 230 -2.09 13.72 7.08
CA PHE A 230 -2.55 13.63 8.46
C PHE A 230 -2.70 12.17 8.85
N VAL A 231 -1.99 11.76 9.89
CA VAL A 231 -2.20 10.46 10.53
C VAL A 231 -3.42 10.58 11.45
N ARG A 232 -4.55 9.98 11.05
CA ARG A 232 -5.80 10.00 11.83
C ARG A 232 -5.87 8.84 12.81
N GLN A 233 -5.32 7.70 12.41
CA GLN A 233 -5.45 6.43 13.12
C GLN A 233 -4.20 5.58 12.90
N VAL A 234 -3.60 5.11 14.00
CA VAL A 234 -2.52 4.12 14.02
C VAL A 234 -2.94 2.91 14.86
N PRO A 235 -2.35 1.73 14.65
CA PRO A 235 -2.76 0.52 15.32
C PRO A 235 -2.24 0.54 16.76
N HIS A 236 -3.00 -0.09 17.66
CA HIS A 236 -2.57 -0.32 19.03
C HIS A 236 -1.68 -1.58 19.07
N LEU A 237 -0.41 -1.44 18.71
CA LEU A 237 0.53 -2.55 18.77
C LEU A 237 0.96 -2.77 20.23
N ASN A 238 0.41 -3.82 20.86
CA ASN A 238 0.74 -4.25 22.22
C ASN A 238 0.65 -3.15 23.31
N CYS A 239 -0.17 -2.12 23.07
CA CYS A 239 -0.30 -0.95 23.95
C CYS A 239 -1.77 -0.57 24.09
N LEU A 240 -2.20 -0.29 25.33
CA LEU A 240 -3.56 0.18 25.62
C LEU A 240 -3.78 1.63 25.13
N ALA A 241 -2.72 2.45 25.09
CA ALA A 241 -2.77 3.82 24.60
C ALA A 241 -2.27 3.91 23.15
N ARG A 242 -2.94 4.73 22.33
CA ARG A 242 -2.45 5.11 21.01
C ARG A 242 -1.33 6.14 21.18
N GLN A 243 -0.12 5.80 20.77
CA GLN A 243 0.94 6.79 20.58
C GLN A 243 0.85 7.32 19.16
N LEU A 244 0.16 8.45 18.99
CA LEU A 244 0.25 9.21 17.75
C LEU A 244 1.52 10.07 17.81
N PRO A 245 2.32 10.18 16.74
CA PRO A 245 3.48 11.06 16.74
C PRO A 245 3.07 12.50 17.11
N ASP A 246 3.85 13.15 17.96
CA ASP A 246 3.62 14.56 18.37
C ASP A 246 3.72 15.51 17.17
N HIS A 247 4.56 15.17 16.18
CA HIS A 247 4.73 15.92 14.95
C HIS A 247 3.63 15.58 13.94
N LYS A 248 2.54 16.36 13.96
CA LYS A 248 1.41 16.27 13.01
C LYS A 248 1.68 16.90 11.65
N ASP A 249 2.89 17.40 11.49
CA ASP A 249 3.37 18.24 10.43
C ASP A 249 4.07 17.36 9.38
N LEU A 250 3.31 16.47 8.73
CA LEU A 250 3.84 15.67 7.62
C LEU A 250 3.39 16.31 6.29
N ALA A 251 4.34 16.54 5.40
CA ALA A 251 4.09 17.05 4.07
C ALA A 251 4.53 15.99 3.05
N PHE A 252 3.77 15.87 1.96
CA PHE A 252 4.11 14.98 0.86
C PHE A 252 4.52 15.77 -0.37
N LYS A 253 5.46 15.21 -1.13
CA LYS A 253 5.83 15.72 -2.45
C LYS A 253 6.06 14.58 -3.42
N LEU A 254 5.58 14.78 -4.64
CA LEU A 254 5.86 13.94 -5.79
C LEU A 254 6.87 14.68 -6.66
N LYS A 255 8.14 14.31 -6.61
CA LYS A 255 9.18 14.94 -7.46
C LYS A 255 9.82 13.90 -8.37
N ARG A 256 9.82 14.20 -9.67
CA ARG A 256 10.38 13.38 -10.76
C ARG A 256 9.79 11.96 -10.78
N LYS A 257 10.33 11.08 -9.94
CA LYS A 257 10.13 9.63 -9.95
C LYS A 257 9.60 9.07 -8.64
N GLN A 258 9.55 9.87 -7.58
CA GLN A 258 9.32 9.38 -6.22
C GLN A 258 8.29 10.21 -5.46
N PHE A 259 7.39 9.51 -4.79
CA PHE A 259 6.53 10.06 -3.75
C PHE A 259 7.24 9.98 -2.41
N THR A 260 7.42 11.12 -1.74
CA THR A 260 8.14 11.23 -0.46
C THR A 260 7.28 11.93 0.58
N ILE A 261 7.39 11.49 1.83
CA ILE A 261 6.73 12.08 2.99
C ILE A 261 7.84 12.56 3.93
N GLU A 262 7.78 13.82 4.33
CA GLU A 262 8.79 14.45 5.19
C GLU A 262 8.10 15.19 6.34
N SER A 263 8.81 15.33 7.47
CA SER A 263 8.37 16.23 8.53
C SER A 263 8.58 17.68 8.06
N SER A 264 7.50 18.45 8.01
CA SER A 264 7.55 19.88 7.69
C SER A 264 8.21 20.71 8.80
N GLY A 265 8.58 20.10 9.94
CA GLY A 265 9.34 20.73 11.03
C GLY A 265 10.77 21.18 10.68
N SER A 266 11.25 20.92 9.46
CA SER A 266 12.46 21.59 8.93
C SER A 266 12.19 23.05 8.54
N VAL A 267 10.91 23.46 8.50
CA VAL A 267 10.47 24.85 8.47
C VAL A 267 10.18 25.27 9.91
N LYS A 268 11.11 25.98 10.54
CA LYS A 268 10.88 26.62 11.84
C LYS A 268 9.70 27.59 11.70
N LEU A 269 8.50 27.13 12.03
CA LEU A 269 7.39 28.00 12.36
C LEU A 269 7.77 28.71 13.66
N CYS A 270 8.25 29.95 13.55
CA CYS A 270 8.13 30.93 14.63
C CYS A 270 6.64 31.17 14.86
N SER A 271 5.98 30.29 15.61
CA SER A 271 4.70 30.62 16.21
C SER A 271 4.95 31.46 17.45
N SER A 272 4.60 32.73 17.30
CA SER A 272 4.52 33.75 18.34
C SER A 272 3.92 33.22 19.64
N SER A 273 4.60 33.53 20.74
CA SER A 273 4.13 33.52 22.12
C SER A 273 2.65 33.87 22.27
N ARG A 274 1.86 32.98 22.88
CA ARG A 274 0.63 33.36 23.59
C ARG A 274 0.96 33.57 25.08
N PRO A 275 0.44 34.64 25.70
CA PRO A 275 0.71 34.94 27.10
C PRO A 275 -0.06 33.99 28.00
N THR A 276 0.63 33.46 29.01
CA THR A 276 0.04 32.78 30.16
C THR A 276 -0.77 33.79 30.97
N ILE A 277 -2.10 33.66 30.99
CA ILE A 277 -2.92 34.32 32.01
C ILE A 277 -2.97 33.36 33.19
N ALA A 278 -2.38 33.80 34.30
CA ALA A 278 -2.52 33.18 35.60
C ALA A 278 -3.86 33.61 36.23
N THR A 279 -4.59 32.62 36.74
CA THR A 279 -5.52 32.75 37.87
C THR A 279 -5.43 31.47 38.67
#